data_AF-K8F156-F1
#
_entry.id   AF-K8F156-F1
#
_cell.length_a   1.000
_cell.length_b   1.000
_cell.length_c   1.000
_cell.angle_alpha   90.00
_cell.angle_beta   90.00
_cell.angle_gamma   90.00
#
_symmetry.space_group_name_H-M   'P 1'
#
loop_
_entity.id
_entity.type
_entity.pdbx_description
1 polymer ?
#
loop_
_entity_poly.entity_id
_entity_poly.type
_entity_poly.pdbx_seq_one_letter_code
_entity_poly.pdbx_strand_id
1 'polypeptide(L)'
;MMGEEEDQAKEGGGGGKEEENEENETFNKNDDENDDRSSKEYHEKWSKFTEEEMQKIQLEEAELKQEMEKLSVANELEKKTKKAQEEKKQMLREAKERWEHSEEKEMSRRVTIEKETEVTRAIRAEELEQNSKSLHFREVAKCSYEIKKCAKPIKIFIESAKDTTISCAGTVKTSTMEIWNCSNCEITFESGAASTKTTQIDECENVTLLFPSRDTIGSIYHATTSGLSLVFTDESMLDGKNIHVVDVDDNDFRELQKKEENEENNDGSSSNSRVRQHVTRFVNGKILTERVIRGKDEFPTTARELNANSVEEAEAKAKEERRAANKAKGNEAFKAGDYGSAIAHYELSLQDTELDSDKSIVHSNRAACFLKLGRLEEALKEAERSVSLDEKNVKGNFRVGLALHALKRYGEAVKALEKAQSLEKKKQNKDIENAIRMAEFMGRKQAAETSA
;
A
#
# COMPACT_ATOMS: atom_id res chain seq x y z
N MET A 1 -42.68 -76.93 -17.25
CA MET A 1 -42.41 -77.98 -16.25
C MET A 1 -41.23 -77.47 -15.44
N MET A 2 -41.37 -77.20 -14.15
CA MET A 2 -41.40 -78.20 -13.06
C MET A 2 -40.20 -79.15 -13.18
N GLY A 3 -39.32 -79.29 -12.19
CA GLY A 3 -39.25 -78.73 -10.84
C GLY A 3 -38.34 -79.63 -9.98
N GLU A 4 -37.96 -79.19 -8.77
CA GLU A 4 -37.32 -80.01 -7.71
C GLU A 4 -35.92 -80.60 -8.06
N GLU A 5 -35.00 -80.89 -7.14
CA GLU A 5 -34.91 -80.62 -5.69
C GLU A 5 -33.43 -80.45 -5.26
N GLU A 6 -33.18 -80.37 -3.94
CA GLU A 6 -31.91 -80.00 -3.30
C GLU A 6 -30.83 -81.11 -3.30
N ASP A 7 -29.58 -80.74 -2.96
CA ASP A 7 -28.77 -81.56 -2.05
C ASP A 7 -27.70 -80.73 -1.30
N GLN A 8 -27.32 -81.15 -0.08
CA GLN A 8 -26.39 -80.44 0.83
C GLN A 8 -25.33 -81.37 1.48
N ALA A 9 -24.27 -80.74 2.03
CA ALA A 9 -23.35 -81.28 3.06
C ALA A 9 -22.21 -82.21 2.55
N LYS A 10 -21.02 -82.35 3.19
CA LYS A 10 -20.38 -81.71 4.38
C LYS A 10 -18.87 -82.06 4.49
N GLU A 11 -18.16 -81.45 5.47
CA GLU A 11 -16.86 -81.87 6.09
C GLU A 11 -15.54 -81.75 5.26
N GLY A 12 -14.33 -81.51 5.82
CA GLY A 12 -13.89 -81.12 7.17
C GLY A 12 -12.34 -81.25 7.42
N GLY A 13 -11.72 -80.36 8.23
CA GLY A 13 -10.32 -80.43 8.78
C GLY A 13 -9.15 -80.11 7.81
N GLY A 14 -7.91 -79.70 8.18
CA GLY A 14 -7.20 -79.35 9.45
C GLY A 14 -5.65 -79.49 9.25
N GLY A 15 -4.69 -78.92 10.00
CA GLY A 15 -4.64 -77.93 11.11
C GLY A 15 -3.25 -77.92 11.85
N GLY A 16 -2.66 -76.76 12.17
CA GLY A 16 -1.42 -76.56 12.99
C GLY A 16 -0.91 -75.10 12.97
N LYS A 17 -0.65 -74.36 14.08
CA LYS A 17 0.29 -74.50 15.25
C LYS A 17 1.74 -74.14 14.88
N GLU A 18 2.54 -73.37 15.66
CA GLU A 18 2.57 -72.98 17.10
C GLU A 18 3.35 -71.63 17.28
N GLU A 19 2.95 -70.72 18.20
CA GLU A 19 3.65 -70.27 19.46
C GLU A 19 4.95 -69.42 19.24
N GLU A 20 5.36 -68.42 20.03
CA GLU A 20 4.93 -67.67 21.25
C GLU A 20 5.67 -66.29 21.19
N ASN A 21 5.35 -65.20 21.90
CA ASN A 21 5.25 -65.07 23.35
C ASN A 21 4.63 -63.72 23.77
N GLU A 22 4.20 -63.63 25.04
CA GLU A 22 3.50 -62.49 25.65
C GLU A 22 4.45 -61.41 26.21
N GLU A 23 3.98 -60.17 26.41
CA GLU A 23 3.91 -59.57 27.76
C GLU A 23 3.07 -58.25 27.79
N ASN A 24 2.45 -58.01 28.95
CA ASN A 24 1.65 -56.83 29.33
C ASN A 24 2.53 -55.55 29.45
N GLU A 25 2.06 -54.31 29.67
CA GLU A 25 1.05 -53.89 30.65
C GLU A 25 0.54 -52.44 30.44
N THR A 26 -0.33 -51.98 31.35
CA THR A 26 -1.38 -50.95 31.20
C THR A 26 -1.02 -49.49 31.57
N PHE A 27 -2.04 -48.62 31.49
CA PHE A 27 -2.16 -47.20 31.91
C PHE A 27 -1.74 -46.13 30.87
N ASN A 28 -2.44 -45.00 30.72
CA ASN A 28 -3.54 -44.42 31.53
C ASN A 28 -4.62 -43.74 30.64
N LYS A 29 -5.82 -43.52 31.20
CA LYS A 29 -6.81 -42.59 30.63
C LYS A 29 -6.59 -41.17 31.17
N ASN A 30 -6.79 -40.17 30.31
CA ASN A 30 -7.58 -38.93 30.51
C ASN A 30 -6.98 -37.76 29.72
N ASP A 31 -7.81 -36.73 29.53
CA ASP A 31 -7.50 -35.37 29.07
C ASP A 31 -7.10 -35.26 27.56
N ASP A 32 -7.58 -34.30 26.77
CA ASP A 32 -8.62 -33.28 27.01
C ASP A 32 -9.23 -32.77 25.70
N GLU A 33 -10.43 -32.17 25.77
CA GLU A 33 -11.13 -31.56 24.62
C GLU A 33 -10.47 -30.25 24.19
N ASN A 34 -9.56 -30.23 23.19
CA ASN A 34 -8.86 -28.97 22.84
C ASN A 34 -8.33 -28.78 21.39
N ASP A 35 -8.91 -29.45 20.38
CA ASP A 35 -8.34 -29.49 19.01
C ASP A 35 -9.06 -28.64 17.93
N ASP A 36 -10.31 -28.15 18.15
CA ASP A 36 -11.13 -27.56 17.06
C ASP A 36 -11.01 -26.02 16.85
N ARG A 37 -10.31 -25.28 17.73
CA ARG A 37 -10.12 -23.81 17.55
C ARG A 37 -8.87 -23.44 16.75
N SER A 38 -7.74 -24.08 17.04
CA SER A 38 -6.47 -23.93 16.32
C SER A 38 -6.66 -24.15 14.81
N SER A 39 -7.46 -25.16 14.45
CA SER A 39 -7.72 -25.57 13.08
C SER A 39 -8.36 -24.47 12.21
N LYS A 40 -9.30 -23.68 12.75
CA LYS A 40 -10.04 -22.67 11.95
C LYS A 40 -9.21 -21.44 11.60
N GLU A 41 -8.45 -20.87 12.55
CA GLU A 41 -7.55 -19.75 12.26
C GLU A 41 -6.37 -20.18 11.37
N TYR A 42 -5.87 -21.41 11.57
CA TYR A 42 -4.93 -22.05 10.67
C TYR A 42 -5.51 -22.09 9.25
N HIS A 43 -6.74 -22.57 9.07
CA HIS A 43 -7.41 -22.68 7.77
C HIS A 43 -7.72 -21.33 7.11
N GLU A 44 -8.06 -20.25 7.83
CA GLU A 44 -8.26 -18.93 7.21
C GLU A 44 -6.94 -18.28 6.74
N LYS A 45 -5.88 -18.33 7.56
CA LYS A 45 -4.55 -17.85 7.15
C LYS A 45 -3.98 -18.69 6.00
N TRP A 46 -4.20 -20.01 6.02
CA TRP A 46 -3.89 -20.87 4.87
C TRP A 46 -4.72 -20.50 3.64
N SER A 47 -6.01 -20.26 3.79
CA SER A 47 -6.90 -19.90 2.67
C SER A 47 -6.43 -18.60 2.01
N LYS A 48 -6.11 -17.55 2.77
CA LYS A 48 -5.62 -16.29 2.17
C LYS A 48 -4.27 -16.44 1.47
N PHE A 49 -3.30 -17.11 2.11
CA PHE A 49 -1.99 -17.37 1.52
C PHE A 49 -2.08 -18.26 0.27
N THR A 50 -2.92 -19.29 0.31
CA THR A 50 -3.20 -20.13 -0.87
C THR A 50 -3.96 -19.37 -1.94
N GLU A 51 -4.85 -18.44 -1.61
CA GLU A 51 -5.54 -17.61 -2.60
C GLU A 51 -4.60 -16.63 -3.31
N GLU A 52 -3.67 -15.98 -2.61
CA GLU A 52 -2.68 -15.07 -3.21
C GLU A 52 -1.71 -15.84 -4.14
N GLU A 53 -1.23 -17.01 -3.72
CA GLU A 53 -0.39 -17.89 -4.56
C GLU A 53 -1.20 -18.55 -5.68
N MET A 54 -2.48 -18.90 -5.46
CA MET A 54 -3.38 -19.37 -6.51
C MET A 54 -3.69 -18.27 -7.53
N GLN A 55 -3.76 -17.00 -7.13
CA GLN A 55 -3.95 -15.89 -8.08
C GLN A 55 -2.71 -15.65 -8.95
N LYS A 56 -1.50 -15.74 -8.39
CA LYS A 56 -0.27 -15.72 -9.19
C LYS A 56 -0.21 -16.91 -10.15
N ILE A 57 -0.57 -18.10 -9.67
CA ILE A 57 -0.60 -19.30 -10.50
C ILE A 57 -1.72 -19.24 -11.53
N GLN A 58 -2.87 -18.64 -11.25
CA GLN A 58 -3.93 -18.40 -12.25
C GLN A 58 -3.50 -17.38 -13.31
N LEU A 59 -2.68 -16.39 -12.95
CA LEU A 59 -2.09 -15.45 -13.89
C LEU A 59 -1.05 -16.15 -14.78
N GLU A 60 -0.14 -16.92 -14.18
CA GLU A 60 0.90 -17.68 -14.87
C GLU A 60 0.30 -18.82 -15.73
N GLU A 61 -0.76 -19.50 -15.26
CA GLU A 61 -1.58 -20.43 -16.04
C GLU A 61 -2.38 -19.73 -17.14
N ALA A 62 -2.84 -18.49 -16.96
CA ALA A 62 -3.52 -17.73 -18.01
C ALA A 62 -2.56 -17.29 -19.12
N GLU A 63 -1.35 -16.88 -18.76
CA GLU A 63 -0.26 -16.59 -19.71
C GLU A 63 0.18 -17.87 -20.45
N LEU A 64 0.42 -18.97 -19.72
CA LEU A 64 0.66 -20.30 -20.32
C LEU A 64 -0.49 -20.75 -21.20
N LYS A 65 -1.75 -20.50 -20.83
CA LYS A 65 -2.93 -20.85 -21.64
C LYS A 65 -3.01 -19.99 -22.90
N GLN A 66 -2.67 -18.70 -22.85
CA GLN A 66 -2.48 -17.84 -24.04
C GLN A 66 -1.32 -18.28 -24.93
N GLU A 67 -0.31 -18.96 -24.38
CA GLU A 67 0.82 -19.50 -25.13
C GLU A 67 0.54 -20.91 -25.69
N MET A 68 -0.23 -21.72 -24.97
CA MET A 68 -0.72 -23.05 -25.37
C MET A 68 -1.85 -23.00 -26.40
N GLU A 69 -2.69 -21.97 -26.39
CA GLU A 69 -3.69 -21.72 -27.44
C GLU A 69 -3.01 -21.46 -28.81
N LYS A 70 -1.70 -21.12 -28.81
CA LYS A 70 -0.84 -21.05 -30.00
C LYS A 70 -0.14 -22.38 -30.33
N LEU A 71 -0.12 -23.36 -29.41
CA LEU A 71 0.68 -24.59 -29.47
C LEU A 71 -0.07 -25.83 -28.93
N SER A 72 -0.85 -26.47 -29.80
CA SER A 72 -1.64 -27.68 -29.48
C SER A 72 -0.79 -28.94 -29.27
N VAL A 73 -0.32 -29.20 -28.03
CA VAL A 73 0.26 -30.51 -27.62
C VAL A 73 -0.12 -30.89 -26.18
N ALA A 74 -1.08 -31.81 -26.00
CA ALA A 74 -1.60 -32.19 -24.68
C ALA A 74 -0.64 -33.08 -23.82
N ASN A 75 0.29 -33.82 -24.44
CA ASN A 75 1.17 -34.75 -23.70
C ASN A 75 2.42 -34.09 -23.07
N GLU A 76 2.88 -32.95 -23.59
CA GLU A 76 3.88 -32.16 -22.86
C GLU A 76 3.27 -31.45 -21.67
N LEU A 77 2.00 -31.04 -21.79
CA LEU A 77 1.27 -30.33 -20.75
C LEU A 77 1.25 -31.14 -19.45
N GLU A 78 0.82 -32.42 -19.48
CA GLU A 78 0.70 -33.24 -18.27
C GLU A 78 2.03 -33.38 -17.51
N LYS A 79 3.15 -33.53 -18.24
CA LYS A 79 4.50 -33.60 -17.67
C LYS A 79 4.95 -32.26 -17.10
N LYS A 80 4.66 -31.16 -17.79
CA LYS A 80 4.96 -29.79 -17.32
C LYS A 80 4.13 -29.45 -16.07
N THR A 81 2.84 -29.80 -16.02
CA THR A 81 2.01 -29.61 -14.82
C THR A 81 2.48 -30.46 -13.64
N LYS A 82 2.86 -31.72 -13.83
CA LYS A 82 3.39 -32.55 -12.73
C LYS A 82 4.72 -31.99 -12.20
N LYS A 83 5.61 -31.53 -13.09
CA LYS A 83 6.86 -30.88 -12.69
C LYS A 83 6.61 -29.56 -11.94
N ALA A 84 5.72 -28.71 -12.44
CA ALA A 84 5.34 -27.45 -11.81
C ALA A 84 4.65 -27.67 -10.44
N GLN A 85 3.85 -28.72 -10.29
CA GLN A 85 3.25 -29.12 -9.01
C GLN A 85 4.31 -29.55 -7.98
N GLU A 86 5.33 -30.30 -8.38
CA GLU A 86 6.43 -30.69 -7.49
C GLU A 86 7.32 -29.49 -7.11
N GLU A 87 7.61 -28.60 -8.08
CA GLU A 87 8.34 -27.34 -7.85
C GLU A 87 7.56 -26.39 -6.92
N LYS A 88 6.22 -26.29 -7.09
CA LYS A 88 5.33 -25.55 -6.18
C LYS A 88 5.38 -26.12 -4.75
N LYS A 89 5.31 -27.45 -4.56
CA LYS A 89 5.43 -28.08 -3.23
C LYS A 89 6.78 -27.75 -2.57
N GLN A 90 7.86 -27.80 -3.34
CA GLN A 90 9.20 -27.48 -2.85
C GLN A 90 9.31 -26.01 -2.42
N MET A 91 8.81 -25.06 -3.23
CA MET A 91 8.79 -23.65 -2.86
C MET A 91 7.92 -23.37 -1.63
N LEU A 92 6.76 -24.03 -1.49
CA LEU A 92 5.91 -23.89 -0.31
C LEU A 92 6.60 -24.39 0.97
N ARG A 93 7.36 -25.50 0.86
CA ARG A 93 8.15 -26.05 1.97
C ARG A 93 9.27 -25.09 2.38
N GLU A 94 10.03 -24.58 1.42
CA GLU A 94 11.09 -23.60 1.71
C GLU A 94 10.54 -22.28 2.26
N ALA A 95 9.38 -21.82 1.80
CA ALA A 95 8.71 -20.65 2.35
C ALA A 95 8.28 -20.87 3.80
N LYS A 96 7.72 -22.05 4.12
CA LYS A 96 7.37 -22.45 5.48
C LYS A 96 8.61 -22.50 6.39
N GLU A 97 9.68 -23.18 5.96
CA GLU A 97 10.92 -23.29 6.73
C GLU A 97 11.55 -21.90 6.98
N ARG A 98 11.49 -20.97 6.01
CA ARG A 98 11.93 -19.56 6.19
C ARG A 98 11.04 -18.76 7.15
N TRP A 99 9.73 -19.03 7.18
CA TRP A 99 8.80 -18.38 8.10
C TRP A 99 8.99 -18.88 9.54
N GLU A 100 9.13 -20.18 9.74
CA GLU A 100 9.45 -20.79 11.04
C GLU A 100 10.77 -20.23 11.60
N HIS A 101 11.82 -20.14 10.77
CA HIS A 101 13.08 -19.46 11.15
C HIS A 101 12.93 -17.94 11.42
N SER A 102 11.86 -17.30 10.95
CA SER A 102 11.58 -15.88 11.25
C SER A 102 10.82 -15.72 12.56
N GLU A 103 9.84 -16.60 12.83
CA GLU A 103 9.12 -16.70 14.10
C GLU A 103 10.08 -17.02 15.26
N GLU A 104 10.95 -18.03 15.11
CA GLU A 104 11.98 -18.36 16.11
C GLU A 104 12.93 -17.17 16.38
N LYS A 105 13.20 -16.36 15.35
CA LYS A 105 14.05 -15.16 15.42
C LYS A 105 13.35 -13.94 16.00
N GLU A 106 12.02 -13.85 15.92
CA GLU A 106 11.18 -12.88 16.64
C GLU A 106 11.03 -13.30 18.12
N MET A 107 10.74 -14.57 18.38
CA MET A 107 10.60 -15.17 19.72
C MET A 107 11.89 -15.05 20.53
N SER A 108 13.05 -15.41 19.97
CA SER A 108 14.37 -15.21 20.60
C SER A 108 14.77 -13.74 20.78
N ARG A 109 14.00 -12.80 20.21
CA ARG A 109 14.12 -11.35 20.41
C ARG A 109 13.09 -10.79 21.39
N ARG A 110 12.30 -11.62 22.06
CA ARG A 110 11.27 -11.21 23.03
C ARG A 110 11.74 -11.49 24.46
N VAL A 111 11.55 -10.51 25.34
CA VAL A 111 11.67 -10.66 26.79
C VAL A 111 10.26 -10.73 27.34
N THR A 112 9.89 -11.86 27.92
CA THR A 112 8.53 -12.12 28.42
C THR A 112 8.50 -12.09 29.95
N ILE A 113 7.58 -11.32 30.51
CA ILE A 113 7.18 -11.31 31.91
C ILE A 113 5.83 -12.04 31.95
N GLU A 114 5.81 -13.23 32.56
CA GLU A 114 4.65 -14.14 32.50
C GLU A 114 4.19 -14.53 33.91
N LYS A 115 2.87 -14.64 34.14
CA LYS A 115 2.25 -15.18 35.36
C LYS A 115 2.62 -14.48 36.68
N GLU A 116 3.14 -13.25 36.62
CA GLU A 116 3.30 -12.39 37.80
C GLU A 116 1.93 -11.92 38.32
N THR A 117 1.74 -11.88 39.65
CA THR A 117 0.50 -11.41 40.29
C THR A 117 0.85 -10.54 41.49
N GLU A 118 0.14 -9.40 41.64
CA GLU A 118 0.36 -8.41 42.72
C GLU A 118 1.81 -7.87 42.77
N VAL A 119 2.50 -7.83 41.62
CA VAL A 119 3.88 -7.34 41.49
C VAL A 119 3.91 -5.86 41.10
N THR A 120 4.74 -5.07 41.79
CA THR A 120 5.09 -3.71 41.38
C THR A 120 6.60 -3.60 41.13
N ARG A 121 7.02 -3.31 39.90
CA ARG A 121 8.46 -3.21 39.54
C ARG A 121 8.74 -2.28 38.36
N ALA A 122 9.96 -1.77 38.32
CA ALA A 122 10.48 -1.02 37.17
C ALA A 122 11.27 -1.93 36.23
N ILE A 123 11.10 -1.75 34.92
CA ILE A 123 11.84 -2.44 33.86
C ILE A 123 12.95 -1.52 33.33
N ARG A 124 14.18 -2.03 33.26
CA ARG A 124 15.38 -1.28 32.83
C ARG A 124 15.98 -1.81 31.51
N ALA A 125 16.98 -1.10 31.01
CA ALA A 125 17.62 -1.39 29.71
C ALA A 125 18.38 -2.72 29.69
N GLU A 126 18.89 -3.15 30.84
CA GLU A 126 19.65 -4.38 31.05
C GLU A 126 18.77 -5.61 30.82
N GLU A 127 17.51 -5.56 31.28
CA GLU A 127 16.50 -6.59 31.07
C GLU A 127 16.11 -6.77 29.60
N LEU A 128 16.35 -5.75 28.75
CA LEU A 128 16.06 -5.75 27.31
C LEU A 128 17.31 -6.00 26.44
N GLU A 129 18.36 -6.62 27.01
CA GLU A 129 19.68 -6.80 26.36
C GLU A 129 20.15 -5.52 25.66
N GLN A 130 20.22 -4.42 26.43
CA GLN A 130 20.57 -3.08 25.94
C GLN A 130 19.66 -2.61 24.80
N ASN A 131 18.35 -2.82 24.95
CA ASN A 131 17.30 -2.38 24.04
C ASN A 131 17.30 -3.11 22.68
N SER A 132 17.82 -4.34 22.62
CA SER A 132 17.83 -5.17 21.41
C SER A 132 16.60 -6.11 21.29
N LYS A 133 15.67 -6.03 22.25
CA LYS A 133 14.53 -6.94 22.40
C LYS A 133 13.18 -6.21 22.41
N SER A 134 12.13 -6.94 22.07
CA SER A 134 10.73 -6.59 22.36
C SER A 134 10.37 -7.00 23.79
N LEU A 135 9.39 -6.33 24.41
CA LEU A 135 8.91 -6.61 25.76
C LEU A 135 7.48 -7.17 25.70
N HIS A 136 7.21 -8.22 26.44
CA HIS A 136 5.91 -8.90 26.48
C HIS A 136 5.45 -9.12 27.91
N PHE A 137 4.28 -8.59 28.26
CA PHE A 137 3.58 -8.89 29.50
C PHE A 137 2.48 -9.90 29.19
N ARG A 138 2.48 -11.07 29.84
CA ARG A 138 1.58 -12.19 29.51
C ARG A 138 0.97 -12.80 30.76
N GLU A 139 -0.35 -12.95 30.79
CA GLU A 139 -1.07 -13.56 31.93
C GLU A 139 -0.74 -12.87 33.29
N VAL A 140 -0.51 -11.56 33.30
CA VAL A 140 -0.20 -10.77 34.50
C VAL A 140 -1.46 -10.21 35.17
N ALA A 141 -1.52 -10.19 36.50
CA ALA A 141 -2.73 -9.79 37.23
C ALA A 141 -2.43 -8.86 38.43
N LYS A 142 -3.19 -7.76 38.55
CA LYS A 142 -3.03 -6.74 39.61
C LYS A 142 -1.61 -6.16 39.71
N CYS A 143 -0.91 -6.05 38.58
CA CYS A 143 0.48 -5.62 38.54
C CYS A 143 0.63 -4.12 38.22
N SER A 144 1.78 -3.55 38.57
CA SER A 144 2.16 -2.17 38.22
C SER A 144 3.59 -2.13 37.69
N TYR A 145 3.74 -1.89 36.39
CA TYR A 145 5.04 -1.86 35.72
C TYR A 145 5.44 -0.45 35.29
N GLU A 146 6.72 -0.09 35.50
CA GLU A 146 7.28 1.18 35.04
C GLU A 146 8.44 0.92 34.06
N ILE A 147 8.21 1.11 32.76
CA ILE A 147 9.23 1.00 31.72
C ILE A 147 10.06 2.29 31.74
N LYS A 148 11.21 2.24 32.41
CA LYS A 148 12.09 3.40 32.63
C LYS A 148 12.59 3.97 31.30
N LYS A 149 12.86 5.28 31.26
CA LYS A 149 13.39 6.01 30.09
C LYS A 149 14.66 5.44 29.45
N CYS A 150 15.45 4.65 30.19
CA CYS A 150 16.61 3.93 29.67
C CYS A 150 16.22 2.69 28.84
N ALA A 151 15.11 2.02 29.20
CA ALA A 151 14.52 0.91 28.49
C ALA A 151 13.81 1.42 27.22
N LYS A 152 14.18 0.87 26.07
CA LYS A 152 13.69 1.26 24.74
C LYS A 152 13.34 0.01 23.94
N PRO A 153 12.28 -0.72 24.32
CA PRO A 153 11.91 -1.98 23.67
C PRO A 153 11.67 -1.77 22.19
N ILE A 154 11.92 -2.82 21.39
CA ILE A 154 11.63 -2.81 19.96
C ILE A 154 10.13 -2.60 19.72
N LYS A 155 9.32 -3.41 20.39
CA LYS A 155 7.85 -3.41 20.39
C LYS A 155 7.37 -3.81 21.80
N ILE A 156 6.16 -3.40 22.18
CA ILE A 156 5.51 -3.82 23.43
C ILE A 156 4.29 -4.68 23.09
N PHE A 157 4.15 -5.80 23.80
CA PHE A 157 3.01 -6.69 23.75
C PHE A 157 2.41 -6.81 25.16
N ILE A 158 1.08 -6.79 25.27
CA ILE A 158 0.34 -6.99 26.52
C ILE A 158 -0.77 -8.00 26.20
N GLU A 159 -0.67 -9.21 26.73
CA GLU A 159 -1.54 -10.36 26.43
C GLU A 159 -2.18 -10.88 27.74
N SER A 160 -3.51 -11.03 27.75
CA SER A 160 -4.23 -11.65 28.87
C SER A 160 -4.00 -10.98 30.25
N ALA A 161 -3.65 -9.69 30.25
CA ALA A 161 -3.39 -8.91 31.46
C ALA A 161 -4.68 -8.43 32.13
N LYS A 162 -4.71 -8.42 33.48
CA LYS A 162 -5.90 -8.04 34.27
C LYS A 162 -5.58 -7.06 35.39
N ASP A 163 -6.42 -6.06 35.59
CA ASP A 163 -6.32 -5.06 36.68
C ASP A 163 -4.91 -4.44 36.78
N THR A 164 -4.24 -4.23 35.64
CA THR A 164 -2.79 -3.99 35.55
C THR A 164 -2.47 -2.62 34.95
N THR A 165 -1.56 -1.89 35.59
CA THR A 165 -1.08 -0.57 35.16
C THR A 165 0.33 -0.66 34.55
N ILE A 166 0.57 0.00 33.43
CA ILE A 166 1.87 0.05 32.76
C ILE A 166 2.20 1.51 32.41
N SER A 167 3.19 2.11 33.08
CA SER A 167 3.77 3.39 32.65
C SER A 167 4.94 3.19 31.68
N CYS A 168 4.97 3.98 30.62
CA CYS A 168 5.99 3.95 29.58
C CYS A 168 6.69 5.32 29.48
N ALA A 169 7.85 5.43 30.14
CA ALA A 169 8.78 6.56 30.01
C ALA A 169 9.81 6.37 28.88
N GLY A 170 9.91 5.15 28.35
CA GLY A 170 10.82 4.73 27.29
C GLY A 170 10.30 4.96 25.87
N THR A 171 11.22 5.11 24.91
CA THR A 171 10.91 5.09 23.47
C THR A 171 10.70 3.66 22.98
N VAL A 172 9.52 3.33 22.46
CA VAL A 172 9.31 2.10 21.68
C VAL A 172 9.87 2.28 20.28
N LYS A 173 10.86 1.48 19.86
CA LYS A 173 11.63 1.74 18.62
C LYS A 173 10.79 1.63 17.34
N THR A 174 9.87 0.68 17.29
CA THR A 174 8.89 0.54 16.18
C THR A 174 7.70 1.49 16.32
N SER A 175 7.62 2.25 17.41
CA SER A 175 6.44 3.02 17.81
C SER A 175 5.13 2.20 17.74
N THR A 176 5.21 0.89 18.00
CA THR A 176 4.09 -0.05 17.89
C THR A 176 3.85 -0.77 19.22
N MET A 177 2.59 -0.88 19.62
CA MET A 177 2.14 -1.63 20.79
C MET A 177 0.92 -2.49 20.43
N GLU A 178 0.84 -3.69 20.99
CA GLU A 178 -0.29 -4.61 20.82
C GLU A 178 -0.82 -5.02 22.20
N ILE A 179 -2.13 -4.93 22.36
CA ILE A 179 -2.88 -5.19 23.59
C ILE A 179 -4.00 -6.18 23.21
N TRP A 180 -4.04 -7.36 23.83
CA TRP A 180 -5.00 -8.39 23.47
C TRP A 180 -5.52 -9.17 24.69
N ASN A 181 -6.83 -9.43 24.74
CA ASN A 181 -7.49 -10.19 25.80
C ASN A 181 -7.30 -9.57 27.21
N CYS A 182 -7.19 -8.24 27.29
CA CYS A 182 -6.90 -7.52 28.53
C CYS A 182 -8.15 -6.93 29.17
N SER A 183 -8.25 -6.96 30.51
CA SER A 183 -9.38 -6.41 31.25
C SER A 183 -8.96 -5.43 32.36
N ASN A 184 -9.55 -4.25 32.41
CA ASN A 184 -9.26 -3.19 33.40
C ASN A 184 -7.77 -2.78 33.41
N CYS A 185 -7.18 -2.58 32.24
CA CYS A 185 -5.77 -2.20 32.11
C CYS A 185 -5.58 -0.71 31.84
N GLU A 186 -4.60 -0.10 32.50
CA GLU A 186 -4.23 1.29 32.31
C GLU A 186 -2.81 1.40 31.73
N ILE A 187 -2.66 2.07 30.58
CA ILE A 187 -1.38 2.28 29.93
C ILE A 187 -1.11 3.78 29.86
N THR A 188 -0.08 4.25 30.56
CA THR A 188 0.33 5.65 30.61
C THR A 188 1.58 5.89 29.77
N PHE A 189 1.55 6.89 28.90
CA PHE A 189 2.73 7.38 28.18
C PHE A 189 3.27 8.64 28.88
N GLU A 190 4.55 8.66 29.26
CA GLU A 190 5.13 9.83 29.95
C GLU A 190 5.74 10.84 28.98
N SER A 191 5.90 12.09 29.43
CA SER A 191 6.48 13.17 28.63
C SER A 191 7.92 12.87 28.21
N GLY A 192 8.16 12.86 26.89
CA GLY A 192 9.44 12.51 26.29
C GLY A 192 9.68 11.01 26.07
N ALA A 193 8.71 10.14 26.37
CA ALA A 193 8.59 8.85 25.71
C ALA A 193 8.26 9.10 24.23
N ALA A 194 8.82 8.30 23.32
CA ALA A 194 8.36 8.34 21.93
C ALA A 194 7.09 7.51 21.85
N SER A 195 5.96 8.21 21.69
CA SER A 195 4.64 7.61 21.68
C SER A 195 4.44 6.61 20.54
N THR A 196 3.47 5.74 20.70
CA THR A 196 3.10 4.75 19.69
C THR A 196 2.38 5.44 18.52
N LYS A 197 2.95 5.28 17.32
CA LYS A 197 2.31 5.63 16.05
C LYS A 197 1.16 4.68 15.72
N THR A 198 1.27 3.43 16.19
CA THR A 198 0.26 2.39 16.02
C THR A 198 0.07 1.68 17.35
N THR A 199 -1.17 1.67 17.86
CA THR A 199 -1.56 0.77 18.94
C THR A 199 -2.65 -0.15 18.39
N GLN A 200 -2.54 -1.46 18.61
CA GLN A 200 -3.62 -2.41 18.29
C GLN A 200 -4.23 -2.91 19.59
N ILE A 201 -5.55 -2.96 19.65
CA ILE A 201 -6.32 -3.40 20.83
C ILE A 201 -7.39 -4.37 20.35
N ASP A 202 -7.36 -5.61 20.81
CA ASP A 202 -8.37 -6.62 20.45
C ASP A 202 -8.85 -7.39 21.69
N GLU A 203 -10.09 -7.85 21.69
CA GLU A 203 -10.73 -8.63 22.76
C GLU A 203 -10.57 -8.03 24.17
N CYS A 204 -10.54 -6.70 24.28
CA CYS A 204 -10.27 -5.99 25.53
C CYS A 204 -11.53 -5.42 26.21
N GLU A 205 -11.48 -5.30 27.53
CA GLU A 205 -12.52 -4.65 28.34
C GLU A 205 -11.90 -3.57 29.25
N ASN A 206 -12.49 -2.37 29.27
CA ASN A 206 -12.10 -1.25 30.14
C ASN A 206 -10.60 -0.88 30.08
N VAL A 207 -10.03 -0.83 28.87
CA VAL A 207 -8.65 -0.37 28.66
C VAL A 207 -8.59 1.15 28.58
N THR A 208 -7.73 1.77 29.38
CA THR A 208 -7.50 3.23 29.36
C THR A 208 -6.08 3.54 28.87
N LEU A 209 -5.98 4.43 27.87
CA LEU A 209 -4.70 4.96 27.40
C LEU A 209 -4.55 6.43 27.80
N LEU A 210 -3.52 6.75 28.58
CA LEU A 210 -3.20 8.11 29.02
C LEU A 210 -2.05 8.67 28.19
N PHE A 211 -2.29 9.77 27.49
CA PHE A 211 -1.32 10.46 26.64
C PHE A 211 -0.92 11.82 27.23
N PRO A 212 0.34 12.25 27.09
CA PRO A 212 0.81 13.52 27.63
C PRO A 212 0.30 14.74 26.82
N SER A 213 -0.05 14.57 25.55
CA SER A 213 -0.69 15.60 24.72
C SER A 213 -1.41 14.97 23.53
N ARG A 214 -2.14 15.79 22.75
CA ARG A 214 -2.78 15.33 21.50
C ARG A 214 -1.78 14.94 20.39
N ASP A 215 -0.55 15.45 20.45
CA ASP A 215 0.44 15.26 19.39
C ASP A 215 1.20 13.93 19.55
N THR A 216 0.97 13.20 20.65
CA THR A 216 1.56 11.88 20.91
C THR A 216 0.67 10.72 20.48
N ILE A 217 -0.65 10.83 20.51
CA ILE A 217 -1.55 9.76 20.06
C ILE A 217 -1.37 9.46 18.55
N GLY A 218 -1.06 8.21 18.24
CA GLY A 218 -1.03 7.69 16.87
C GLY A 218 -2.38 7.20 16.37
N SER A 219 -2.36 6.16 15.53
CA SER A 219 -3.55 5.41 15.13
C SER A 219 -3.80 4.25 16.08
N ILE A 220 -4.95 4.23 16.73
CA ILE A 220 -5.39 3.14 17.60
C ILE A 220 -6.36 2.28 16.80
N TYR A 221 -5.90 1.12 16.35
CA TYR A 221 -6.75 0.11 15.73
C TYR A 221 -7.40 -0.71 16.82
N HIS A 222 -8.73 -0.83 16.80
CA HIS A 222 -9.45 -1.63 17.78
C HIS A 222 -10.54 -2.51 17.17
N ALA A 223 -10.68 -3.70 17.73
CA ALA A 223 -11.70 -4.69 17.39
C ALA A 223 -12.15 -5.36 18.68
N THR A 224 -13.39 -5.89 18.69
CA THR A 224 -14.03 -6.63 19.82
C THR A 224 -13.85 -6.03 21.23
N THR A 225 -13.57 -4.74 21.32
CA THR A 225 -13.12 -4.06 22.54
C THR A 225 -14.23 -3.17 23.09
N SER A 226 -14.44 -3.23 24.40
CA SER A 226 -15.42 -2.39 25.12
C SER A 226 -14.72 -1.55 26.20
N GLY A 227 -15.32 -0.40 26.55
CA GLY A 227 -14.78 0.49 27.59
C GLY A 227 -13.46 1.21 27.25
N LEU A 228 -13.02 1.19 25.98
CA LEU A 228 -11.79 1.87 25.55
C LEU A 228 -11.88 3.38 25.81
N SER A 229 -10.94 3.91 26.61
CA SER A 229 -10.94 5.30 27.05
C SER A 229 -9.60 5.97 26.75
N LEU A 230 -9.64 7.20 26.23
CA LEU A 230 -8.47 8.03 25.96
C LEU A 230 -8.47 9.24 26.87
N VAL A 231 -7.36 9.46 27.56
CA VAL A 231 -7.17 10.58 28.49
C VAL A 231 -5.94 11.36 28.05
N PHE A 232 -6.03 12.68 28.11
CA PHE A 232 -4.95 13.59 27.74
C PHE A 232 -4.62 14.50 28.92
N THR A 233 -3.34 14.66 29.25
CA THR A 233 -2.90 15.43 30.43
C THR A 233 -2.44 16.87 30.13
N ASP A 234 -2.58 17.32 28.88
CA ASP A 234 -2.28 18.70 28.47
C ASP A 234 -3.36 19.68 28.95
N GLU A 235 -2.94 20.81 29.52
CA GLU A 235 -3.82 21.85 30.10
C GLU A 235 -4.76 22.49 29.08
N SER A 236 -4.48 22.36 27.77
CA SER A 236 -5.32 22.89 26.69
C SER A 236 -6.70 22.22 26.55
N MET A 237 -6.97 21.13 27.28
CA MET A 237 -8.25 20.39 27.32
C MET A 237 -8.88 20.32 28.73
N LEU A 238 -8.70 21.36 29.56
CA LEU A 238 -9.25 21.47 30.93
C LEU A 238 -10.79 21.60 31.05
N ASP A 239 -11.56 20.99 30.14
CA ASP A 239 -12.97 20.64 30.35
C ASP A 239 -13.13 19.35 31.18
N GLY A 240 -12.03 18.64 31.47
CA GLY A 240 -11.95 17.57 32.48
C GLY A 240 -12.73 16.28 32.14
N LYS A 241 -13.07 16.08 30.87
CA LYS A 241 -13.80 14.89 30.40
C LYS A 241 -12.85 13.90 29.73
N ASN A 242 -12.83 12.67 30.25
CA ASN A 242 -12.26 11.52 29.56
C ASN A 242 -12.92 11.39 28.18
N ILE A 243 -12.13 11.16 27.13
CA ILE A 243 -12.68 10.85 25.81
C ILE A 243 -12.88 9.33 25.77
N HIS A 244 -14.04 8.88 26.23
CA HIS A 244 -14.48 7.51 25.98
C HIS A 244 -14.61 7.34 24.46
N VAL A 245 -13.92 6.35 23.88
CA VAL A 245 -13.95 6.09 22.42
C VAL A 245 -15.34 5.62 21.96
N VAL A 246 -16.21 5.32 22.92
CA VAL A 246 -17.60 4.88 22.74
C VAL A 246 -18.60 6.06 22.65
N ASP A 247 -18.20 7.31 22.94
CA ASP A 247 -19.07 8.49 22.79
C ASP A 247 -19.15 9.02 21.33
N VAL A 248 -19.23 8.09 20.37
CA VAL A 248 -19.66 8.35 18.98
C VAL A 248 -20.90 7.49 18.71
N ASP A 249 -22.05 8.06 19.05
CA ASP A 249 -23.43 7.58 18.88
C ASP A 249 -23.63 6.06 18.68
N ASP A 250 -23.77 5.34 19.79
CA ASP A 250 -24.11 3.90 19.85
C ASP A 250 -25.44 3.56 19.13
N ASN A 251 -26.26 4.58 18.78
CA ASN A 251 -27.43 4.41 17.92
C ASN A 251 -27.07 4.18 16.45
N ASP A 252 -26.08 4.89 15.90
CA ASP A 252 -25.64 4.69 14.50
C ASP A 252 -25.06 3.28 14.33
N PHE A 253 -24.31 2.81 15.33
CA PHE A 253 -23.79 1.43 15.35
C PHE A 253 -24.93 0.39 15.31
N ARG A 254 -25.96 0.55 16.14
CA ARG A 254 -27.12 -0.35 16.19
C ARG A 254 -28.08 -0.22 15.00
N GLU A 255 -28.23 0.96 14.41
CA GLU A 255 -29.04 1.14 13.19
C GLU A 255 -28.35 0.61 11.95
N LEU A 256 -27.02 0.77 11.83
CA LEU A 256 -26.23 0.17 10.75
C LEU A 256 -26.26 -1.36 10.84
N GLN A 257 -26.10 -1.93 12.04
CA GLN A 257 -26.21 -3.37 12.29
C GLN A 257 -27.58 -3.91 11.85
N LYS A 258 -28.69 -3.21 12.19
CA LYS A 258 -30.04 -3.55 11.75
C LYS A 258 -30.30 -3.34 10.25
N LYS A 259 -29.62 -2.41 9.58
CA LYS A 259 -29.74 -2.23 8.12
C LYS A 259 -29.01 -3.34 7.37
N GLU A 260 -27.78 -3.67 7.79
CA GLU A 260 -26.97 -4.72 7.18
C GLU A 260 -27.58 -6.13 7.39
N GLU A 261 -28.17 -6.42 8.57
CA GLU A 261 -28.94 -7.66 8.81
C GLU A 261 -30.13 -7.83 7.84
N ASN A 262 -30.68 -6.74 7.28
CA ASN A 262 -31.72 -6.81 6.25
C ASN A 262 -31.15 -6.95 4.82
N GLU A 263 -29.88 -6.64 4.59
CA GLU A 263 -29.22 -6.77 3.28
C GLU A 263 -28.54 -8.14 3.10
N GLU A 264 -27.96 -8.73 4.15
CA GLU A 264 -27.39 -10.11 4.10
C GLU A 264 -28.47 -11.19 3.84
N ASN A 265 -29.74 -10.89 4.08
CA ASN A 265 -30.85 -11.82 3.79
C ASN A 265 -31.24 -11.90 2.30
N ASN A 266 -30.54 -11.20 1.39
CA ASN A 266 -30.93 -11.10 -0.03
C ASN A 266 -29.84 -11.54 -1.03
N ASP A 267 -28.62 -11.84 -0.56
CA ASP A 267 -27.57 -12.53 -1.32
C ASP A 267 -27.18 -13.81 -0.57
N GLY A 268 -27.42 -14.98 -1.17
CA GLY A 268 -27.17 -16.31 -0.58
C GLY A 268 -25.69 -16.69 -0.46
N SER A 269 -24.81 -15.71 -0.36
CA SER A 269 -23.37 -15.86 -0.15
C SER A 269 -23.06 -15.89 1.35
N SER A 270 -22.65 -17.06 1.86
CA SER A 270 -22.29 -17.27 3.27
C SER A 270 -21.13 -16.36 3.68
N SER A 271 -21.42 -15.24 4.35
CA SER A 271 -20.41 -14.30 4.85
C SER A 271 -19.66 -14.91 6.04
N ASN A 272 -18.35 -15.14 5.90
CA ASN A 272 -17.49 -15.22 7.09
C ASN A 272 -17.55 -13.83 7.76
N SER A 273 -18.08 -13.81 8.99
CA SER A 273 -18.22 -12.62 9.83
C SER A 273 -16.84 -12.02 10.16
N ARG A 274 -16.26 -11.26 9.22
CA ARG A 274 -15.01 -10.51 9.43
C ARG A 274 -15.25 -9.52 10.55
N VAL A 275 -14.55 -9.76 11.67
CA VAL A 275 -14.57 -8.91 12.87
C VAL A 275 -14.42 -7.44 12.48
N ARG A 276 -15.37 -6.61 12.90
CA ARG A 276 -15.45 -5.18 12.53
C ARG A 276 -14.37 -4.37 13.26
N GLN A 277 -13.22 -4.19 12.61
CA GLN A 277 -12.14 -3.34 13.11
C GLN A 277 -12.41 -1.86 12.82
N HIS A 278 -12.05 -1.02 13.78
CA HIS A 278 -12.13 0.44 13.72
C HIS A 278 -10.74 1.06 13.95
N VAL A 279 -10.57 2.32 13.55
CA VAL A 279 -9.37 3.11 13.82
C VAL A 279 -9.75 4.43 14.45
N THR A 280 -9.19 4.72 15.63
CA THR A 280 -9.34 5.98 16.36
C THR A 280 -8.05 6.78 16.29
N ARG A 281 -8.14 8.05 15.86
CA ARG A 281 -6.98 8.95 15.67
C ARG A 281 -7.42 10.41 15.60
N PHE A 282 -6.47 11.35 15.72
CA PHE A 282 -6.75 12.75 15.42
C PHE A 282 -6.82 13.01 13.91
N VAL A 283 -7.89 13.68 13.48
CA VAL A 283 -8.13 14.15 12.11
C VAL A 283 -8.59 15.61 12.20
N ASN A 284 -7.86 16.52 11.55
CA ASN A 284 -8.19 17.95 11.52
C ASN A 284 -8.46 18.58 12.92
N GLY A 285 -7.71 18.14 13.93
CA GLY A 285 -7.82 18.63 15.32
C GLY A 285 -8.95 18.02 16.16
N LYS A 286 -9.68 17.02 15.65
CA LYS A 286 -10.68 16.24 16.42
C LYS A 286 -10.31 14.77 16.47
N ILE A 287 -10.68 14.07 17.55
CA ILE A 287 -10.64 12.61 17.55
C ILE A 287 -11.78 12.10 16.66
N LEU A 288 -11.46 11.14 15.80
CA LEU A 288 -12.40 10.48 14.91
C LEU A 288 -12.16 8.97 14.99
N THR A 289 -13.24 8.21 15.09
CA THR A 289 -13.26 6.75 15.00
C THR A 289 -13.94 6.35 13.69
N GLU A 290 -13.25 5.57 12.88
CA GLU A 290 -13.71 5.19 11.53
C GLU A 290 -13.68 3.66 11.37
N ARG A 291 -14.63 3.08 10.64
CA ARG A 291 -14.57 1.66 10.22
C ARG A 291 -13.36 1.46 9.32
N VAL A 292 -12.53 0.47 9.64
CA VAL A 292 -11.37 0.10 8.82
C VAL A 292 -11.86 -0.77 7.67
N ILE A 293 -11.56 -0.33 6.46
CA ILE A 293 -11.81 -1.06 5.22
C ILE A 293 -10.49 -1.74 4.83
N ARG A 294 -10.57 -3.03 4.52
CA ARG A 294 -9.45 -3.86 4.06
C ARG A 294 -9.89 -4.63 2.83
N GLY A 295 -9.43 -4.20 1.65
CA GLY A 295 -9.45 -5.03 0.45
C GLY A 295 -8.67 -6.34 0.65
N LYS A 296 -8.64 -7.18 -0.38
CA LYS A 296 -7.93 -8.47 -0.29
C LYS A 296 -6.44 -8.25 -0.02
N ASP A 297 -5.83 -7.28 -0.68
CA ASP A 297 -4.37 -7.01 -0.64
C ASP A 297 -4.04 -5.52 -0.41
N GLU A 298 -4.98 -4.76 0.16
CA GLU A 298 -4.87 -3.31 0.35
C GLU A 298 -4.43 -2.96 1.77
N PHE A 299 -3.70 -1.86 1.90
CA PHE A 299 -3.43 -1.25 3.20
C PHE A 299 -4.76 -0.85 3.88
N PRO A 300 -4.86 -1.00 5.22
CA PRO A 300 -6.06 -0.57 5.93
C PRO A 300 -6.32 0.92 5.70
N THR A 301 -7.56 1.21 5.32
CA THR A 301 -8.01 2.56 5.01
C THR A 301 -9.42 2.78 5.55
N THR A 302 -10.03 3.91 5.24
CA THR A 302 -11.36 4.32 5.71
C THR A 302 -12.16 4.89 4.54
N ALA A 303 -13.49 4.92 4.66
CA ALA A 303 -14.35 5.47 3.59
C ALA A 303 -14.00 6.93 3.24
N ARG A 304 -13.56 7.72 4.24
CA ARG A 304 -13.09 9.10 4.05
C ARG A 304 -11.82 9.18 3.20
N GLU A 305 -10.86 8.29 3.43
CA GLU A 305 -9.60 8.23 2.67
C GLU A 305 -9.83 7.70 1.25
N LEU A 306 -10.63 6.65 1.07
CA LEU A 306 -11.04 6.15 -0.25
C LEU A 306 -11.74 7.24 -1.07
N ASN A 307 -12.68 7.96 -0.46
CA ASN A 307 -13.35 9.08 -1.11
C ASN A 307 -12.37 10.20 -1.49
N ALA A 308 -11.45 10.58 -0.59
CA ALA A 308 -10.44 11.59 -0.88
C ALA A 308 -9.56 11.19 -2.08
N ASN A 309 -9.03 9.96 -2.09
CA ASN A 309 -8.24 9.42 -3.19
C ASN A 309 -9.03 9.44 -4.52
N SER A 310 -10.30 9.02 -4.49
CA SER A 310 -11.15 9.02 -5.70
C SER A 310 -11.40 10.42 -6.28
N VAL A 311 -11.44 11.46 -5.42
CA VAL A 311 -11.57 12.86 -5.85
C VAL A 311 -10.26 13.36 -6.45
N GLU A 312 -9.10 13.04 -5.85
CA GLU A 312 -7.79 13.39 -6.39
C GLU A 312 -7.53 12.72 -7.76
N GLU A 313 -7.87 11.43 -7.90
CA GLU A 313 -7.80 10.70 -9.17
C GLU A 313 -8.71 11.30 -10.24
N ALA A 314 -9.96 11.62 -9.88
CA ALA A 314 -10.91 12.27 -10.77
C ALA A 314 -10.42 13.65 -11.22
N GLU A 315 -9.83 14.44 -10.32
CA GLU A 315 -9.26 15.75 -10.67
C GLU A 315 -8.01 15.61 -11.55
N ALA A 316 -7.12 14.66 -11.27
CA ALA A 316 -5.94 14.38 -12.09
C ALA A 316 -6.32 13.96 -13.51
N LYS A 317 -7.33 13.07 -13.65
CA LYS A 317 -7.90 12.69 -14.94
C LYS A 317 -8.55 13.88 -15.65
N ALA A 318 -9.32 14.71 -14.94
CA ALA A 318 -9.93 15.90 -15.53
C ALA A 318 -8.87 16.93 -15.99
N LYS A 319 -7.75 17.09 -15.26
CA LYS A 319 -6.59 17.89 -15.68
C LYS A 319 -5.98 17.34 -16.97
N GLU A 320 -5.80 16.02 -17.07
CA GLU A 320 -5.32 15.36 -18.28
C GLU A 320 -6.24 15.57 -19.50
N GLU A 321 -7.54 15.38 -19.33
CA GLU A 321 -8.52 15.59 -20.40
C GLU A 321 -8.55 17.06 -20.84
N ARG A 322 -8.51 18.02 -19.89
CA ARG A 322 -8.46 19.46 -20.21
C ARG A 322 -7.19 19.88 -20.92
N ARG A 323 -5.99 19.45 -20.49
CA ARG A 323 -4.73 19.77 -21.20
C ARG A 323 -4.75 19.19 -22.62
N ALA A 324 -5.22 17.95 -22.78
CA ALA A 324 -5.27 17.27 -24.08
C ALA A 324 -6.25 17.98 -25.03
N ALA A 325 -7.45 18.30 -24.55
CA ALA A 325 -8.48 19.01 -25.32
C ALA A 325 -8.01 20.42 -25.73
N ASN A 326 -7.38 21.17 -24.82
CA ASN A 326 -6.84 22.51 -25.13
C ASN A 326 -5.66 22.43 -26.11
N LYS A 327 -4.72 21.49 -25.94
CA LYS A 327 -3.64 21.24 -26.92
C LYS A 327 -4.20 20.88 -28.30
N ALA A 328 -5.28 20.09 -28.37
CA ALA A 328 -5.95 19.74 -29.61
C ALA A 328 -6.62 20.95 -30.29
N LYS A 329 -7.41 21.74 -29.54
CA LYS A 329 -8.02 23.00 -30.04
C LYS A 329 -6.97 24.01 -30.51
N GLY A 330 -5.85 24.14 -29.80
CA GLY A 330 -4.72 24.96 -30.23
C GLY A 330 -4.13 24.50 -31.57
N ASN A 331 -3.96 23.18 -31.75
CA ASN A 331 -3.51 22.60 -33.03
C ASN A 331 -4.52 22.79 -34.17
N GLU A 332 -5.81 22.78 -33.88
CA GLU A 332 -6.88 23.01 -34.85
C GLU A 332 -6.93 24.48 -35.29
N ALA A 333 -6.97 25.41 -34.34
CA ALA A 333 -6.92 26.85 -34.60
C ALA A 333 -5.65 27.24 -35.39
N PHE A 334 -4.49 26.64 -35.08
CA PHE A 334 -3.25 26.84 -35.84
C PHE A 334 -3.37 26.37 -37.29
N LYS A 335 -4.05 25.24 -37.56
CA LYS A 335 -4.32 24.75 -38.93
C LYS A 335 -5.30 25.64 -39.68
N ALA A 336 -6.30 26.20 -38.98
CA ALA A 336 -7.26 27.17 -39.52
C ALA A 336 -6.64 28.56 -39.79
N GLY A 337 -5.43 28.82 -39.29
CA GLY A 337 -4.77 30.13 -39.40
C GLY A 337 -5.15 31.14 -38.31
N ASP A 338 -6.02 30.75 -37.36
CA ASP A 338 -6.31 31.55 -36.18
C ASP A 338 -5.23 31.32 -35.12
N TYR A 339 -4.11 32.01 -35.30
CA TYR A 339 -2.97 31.97 -34.40
C TYR A 339 -3.26 32.62 -33.04
N GLY A 340 -4.25 33.50 -32.95
CA GLY A 340 -4.66 34.15 -31.70
C GLY A 340 -5.34 33.17 -30.76
N SER A 341 -6.40 32.52 -31.24
CA SER A 341 -7.10 31.46 -30.51
C SER A 341 -6.20 30.25 -30.24
N ALA A 342 -5.27 29.94 -31.17
CA ALA A 342 -4.27 28.89 -30.95
C ALA A 342 -3.40 29.18 -29.71
N ILE A 343 -2.88 30.41 -29.57
CA ILE A 343 -2.07 30.82 -28.41
C ILE A 343 -2.88 30.71 -27.11
N ALA A 344 -4.13 31.17 -27.09
CA ALA A 344 -4.99 31.09 -25.92
C ALA A 344 -5.25 29.64 -25.47
N HIS A 345 -5.55 28.74 -26.42
CA HIS A 345 -5.71 27.32 -26.11
C HIS A 345 -4.42 26.63 -25.67
N TYR A 346 -3.27 26.98 -26.25
CA TYR A 346 -1.98 26.47 -25.76
C TYR A 346 -1.63 27.00 -24.36
N GLU A 347 -2.05 28.22 -24.00
CA GLU A 347 -1.88 28.74 -22.64
C GLU A 347 -2.75 28.00 -21.62
N LEU A 348 -4.02 27.75 -21.93
CA LEU A 348 -4.89 26.91 -21.10
C LEU A 348 -4.36 25.47 -20.98
N SER A 349 -3.74 24.93 -22.04
CA SER A 349 -3.08 23.62 -21.97
C SER A 349 -1.89 23.62 -21.00
N LEU A 350 -1.10 24.71 -20.95
CA LEU A 350 0.08 24.80 -20.07
C LEU A 350 -0.28 24.86 -18.58
N GLN A 351 -1.47 25.37 -18.22
CA GLN A 351 -1.94 25.46 -16.83
C GLN A 351 -2.14 24.08 -16.17
N ASP A 352 -2.60 23.09 -16.93
CA ASP A 352 -2.84 21.71 -16.47
C ASP A 352 -1.71 20.73 -16.89
N THR A 353 -0.57 21.23 -17.42
CA THR A 353 0.56 20.38 -17.87
C THR A 353 1.69 20.38 -16.84
N GLU A 354 2.07 19.20 -16.35
CA GLU A 354 3.16 19.06 -15.38
C GLU A 354 4.53 18.69 -16.01
N LEU A 355 4.56 17.79 -17.00
CA LEU A 355 5.81 17.29 -17.58
C LEU A 355 6.51 18.34 -18.45
N ASP A 356 7.80 18.57 -18.20
CA ASP A 356 8.60 19.57 -18.94
C ASP A 356 8.76 19.24 -20.43
N SER A 357 8.78 17.96 -20.80
CA SER A 357 8.74 17.52 -22.19
C SER A 357 7.45 17.93 -22.91
N ASP A 358 6.29 17.83 -22.25
CA ASP A 358 5.01 18.27 -22.83
C ASP A 358 4.90 19.81 -22.84
N LYS A 359 5.33 20.49 -21.77
CA LYS A 359 5.43 21.96 -21.74
C LYS A 359 6.32 22.45 -22.90
N SER A 360 7.45 21.79 -23.15
CA SER A 360 8.35 22.09 -24.26
C SER A 360 7.66 21.99 -25.61
N ILE A 361 6.86 20.94 -25.84
CA ILE A 361 6.08 20.78 -27.09
C ILE A 361 5.07 21.92 -27.25
N VAL A 362 4.35 22.28 -26.18
CA VAL A 362 3.33 23.34 -26.24
C VAL A 362 3.96 24.71 -26.45
N HIS A 363 5.07 25.04 -25.77
CA HIS A 363 5.84 26.27 -26.02
C HIS A 363 6.39 26.34 -27.46
N SER A 364 6.85 25.21 -28.04
CA SER A 364 7.27 25.16 -29.46
C SER A 364 6.12 25.49 -30.42
N ASN A 365 4.90 25.05 -30.10
CA ASN A 365 3.70 25.37 -30.86
C ASN A 365 3.27 26.85 -30.68
N ARG A 366 3.37 27.42 -29.47
CA ARG A 366 3.14 28.86 -29.24
C ARG A 366 4.13 29.72 -30.03
N ALA A 367 5.41 29.36 -30.02
CA ALA A 367 6.42 30.02 -30.84
C ALA A 367 6.07 29.99 -32.35
N ALA A 368 5.53 28.87 -32.84
CA ALA A 368 5.04 28.77 -34.22
C ALA A 368 3.91 29.76 -34.53
N CYS A 369 3.00 30.01 -33.59
CA CYS A 369 1.91 30.98 -33.71
C CYS A 369 2.46 32.41 -33.77
N PHE A 370 3.35 32.77 -32.83
CA PHE A 370 3.96 34.10 -32.80
C PHE A 370 4.79 34.41 -34.05
N LEU A 371 5.54 33.43 -34.60
CA LEU A 371 6.21 33.56 -35.90
C LEU A 371 5.23 33.89 -37.03
N LYS A 372 4.06 33.23 -37.05
CA LYS A 372 3.03 33.46 -38.07
C LYS A 372 2.32 34.80 -37.92
N LEU A 373 2.26 35.34 -36.71
CA LEU A 373 1.76 36.69 -36.41
C LEU A 373 2.82 37.79 -36.60
N GLY A 374 4.07 37.45 -36.92
CA GLY A 374 5.17 38.41 -37.02
C GLY A 374 5.62 39.02 -35.68
N ARG A 375 5.23 38.41 -34.55
CA ARG A 375 5.60 38.82 -33.18
C ARG A 375 6.90 38.12 -32.77
N LEU A 376 8.02 38.62 -33.30
CA LEU A 376 9.27 37.86 -33.41
C LEU A 376 10.00 37.66 -32.07
N GLU A 377 9.98 38.67 -31.19
CA GLU A 377 10.57 38.62 -29.86
C GLU A 377 9.86 37.61 -28.95
N GLU A 378 8.52 37.54 -29.04
CA GLU A 378 7.71 36.57 -28.31
C GLU A 378 7.85 35.17 -28.89
N ALA A 379 7.98 35.05 -30.21
CA ALA A 379 8.33 33.79 -30.85
C ALA A 379 9.67 33.25 -30.37
N LEU A 380 10.68 34.11 -30.24
CA LEU A 380 11.99 33.73 -29.72
C LEU A 380 11.87 33.28 -28.26
N LYS A 381 11.23 34.08 -27.40
CA LYS A 381 11.06 33.78 -25.98
C LYS A 381 10.36 32.44 -25.73
N GLU A 382 9.29 32.14 -26.46
CA GLU A 382 8.58 30.86 -26.36
C GLU A 382 9.42 29.69 -26.91
N ALA A 383 10.21 29.91 -27.97
CA ALA A 383 11.09 28.89 -28.51
C ALA A 383 12.29 28.59 -27.60
N GLU A 384 12.89 29.61 -26.99
CA GLU A 384 13.94 29.47 -25.98
C GLU A 384 13.41 28.74 -24.74
N ARG A 385 12.20 29.08 -24.28
CA ARG A 385 11.54 28.37 -23.19
C ARG A 385 11.28 26.90 -23.51
N SER A 386 10.86 26.60 -24.75
CA SER A 386 10.74 25.23 -25.26
C SER A 386 12.06 24.46 -25.16
N VAL A 387 13.17 25.04 -25.64
CA VAL A 387 14.50 24.39 -25.60
C VAL A 387 15.07 24.29 -24.18
N SER A 388 14.76 25.22 -23.28
CA SER A 388 15.19 25.15 -21.87
C SER A 388 14.50 24.03 -21.08
N LEU A 389 13.31 23.60 -21.51
CA LEU A 389 12.53 22.52 -20.90
C LEU A 389 12.86 21.15 -21.52
N ASP A 390 13.15 21.10 -22.82
CA ASP A 390 13.71 19.93 -23.48
C ASP A 390 14.69 20.36 -24.58
N GLU A 391 15.98 20.25 -24.29
CA GLU A 391 17.05 20.59 -25.24
C GLU A 391 17.02 19.71 -26.49
N LYS A 392 16.45 18.50 -26.41
CA LYS A 392 16.34 17.54 -27.52
C LYS A 392 15.12 17.79 -28.39
N ASN A 393 14.28 18.77 -28.06
CA ASN A 393 13.16 19.18 -28.89
C ASN A 393 13.65 19.84 -30.19
N VAL A 394 13.78 19.03 -31.25
CA VAL A 394 14.14 19.46 -32.61
C VAL A 394 13.29 20.65 -33.07
N LYS A 395 11.97 20.62 -32.81
CA LYS A 395 11.05 21.70 -33.21
C LYS A 395 11.32 22.97 -32.40
N GLY A 396 11.60 22.85 -31.10
CA GLY A 396 12.02 23.98 -30.25
C GLY A 396 13.25 24.68 -30.84
N ASN A 397 14.34 23.94 -31.05
CA ASN A 397 15.59 24.47 -31.61
C ASN A 397 15.39 25.09 -33.01
N PHE A 398 14.59 24.43 -33.87
CA PHE A 398 14.23 24.97 -35.19
C PHE A 398 13.46 26.30 -35.09
N ARG A 399 12.53 26.42 -34.12
CA ARG A 399 11.77 27.67 -33.88
C ARG A 399 12.65 28.80 -33.35
N VAL A 400 13.63 28.51 -32.49
CA VAL A 400 14.66 29.48 -32.05
C VAL A 400 15.39 30.03 -33.28
N GLY A 401 15.88 29.13 -34.14
CA GLY A 401 16.55 29.48 -35.39
C GLY A 401 15.70 30.37 -36.32
N LEU A 402 14.44 30.03 -36.55
CA LEU A 402 13.53 30.84 -37.36
C LEU A 402 13.23 32.21 -36.76
N ALA A 403 13.08 32.31 -35.43
CA ALA A 403 12.85 33.59 -34.76
C ALA A 403 14.07 34.50 -34.83
N LEU A 404 15.27 33.98 -34.54
CA LEU A 404 16.54 34.71 -34.70
C LEU A 404 16.78 35.16 -36.14
N HIS A 405 16.44 34.32 -37.13
CA HIS A 405 16.53 34.69 -38.54
C HIS A 405 15.62 35.88 -38.87
N ALA A 406 14.35 35.84 -38.42
CA ALA A 406 13.40 36.92 -38.64
C ALA A 406 13.83 38.22 -37.94
N LEU A 407 14.45 38.13 -36.76
CA LEU A 407 15.08 39.23 -36.02
C LEU A 407 16.41 39.71 -36.63
N LYS A 408 16.83 39.17 -37.78
CA LYS A 408 18.11 39.46 -38.46
C LYS A 408 19.36 39.12 -37.63
N ARG A 409 19.23 38.26 -36.62
CA ARG A 409 20.33 37.73 -35.78
C ARG A 409 20.92 36.46 -36.41
N TYR A 410 21.35 36.57 -37.67
CA TYR A 410 21.60 35.40 -38.53
C TYR A 410 22.69 34.45 -38.01
N GLY A 411 23.76 34.97 -37.40
CA GLY A 411 24.84 34.12 -36.85
C GLY A 411 24.41 33.27 -35.65
N GLU A 412 23.41 33.71 -34.88
CA GLU A 412 22.82 32.91 -33.81
C GLU A 412 21.75 31.95 -34.38
N ALA A 413 21.02 32.39 -35.41
CA ALA A 413 20.05 31.56 -36.12
C ALA A 413 20.70 30.30 -36.69
N VAL A 414 21.86 30.42 -37.36
CA VAL A 414 22.61 29.26 -37.90
C VAL A 414 22.90 28.24 -36.79
N LYS A 415 23.48 28.66 -35.65
CA LYS A 415 23.81 27.77 -34.53
C LYS A 415 22.59 27.01 -33.98
N ALA A 416 21.45 27.68 -33.85
CA ALA A 416 20.22 27.06 -33.37
C ALA A 416 19.65 26.04 -34.38
N LEU A 417 19.75 26.33 -35.68
CA LEU A 417 19.34 25.42 -36.75
C LEU A 417 20.30 24.24 -36.91
N GLU A 418 21.60 24.43 -36.74
CA GLU A 418 22.59 23.34 -36.69
C GLU A 418 22.35 22.42 -35.50
N LYS A 419 22.02 22.96 -34.32
CA LYS A 419 21.59 22.15 -33.16
C LYS A 419 20.30 21.39 -33.46
N ALA A 420 19.32 22.01 -34.12
CA ALA A 420 18.12 21.30 -34.56
C ALA A 420 18.43 20.15 -35.54
N GLN A 421 19.34 20.37 -36.49
CA GLN A 421 19.77 19.37 -37.46
C GLN A 421 20.52 18.20 -36.81
N SER A 422 21.38 18.45 -35.82
CA SER A 422 22.15 17.40 -35.14
C SER A 422 21.31 16.49 -34.25
N LEU A 423 20.15 16.98 -33.78
CA LEU A 423 19.19 16.25 -32.97
C LEU A 423 18.21 15.38 -33.80
N GLU A 424 18.18 15.52 -35.13
CA GLU A 424 17.27 14.74 -35.96
C GLU A 424 17.73 13.30 -36.21
N LYS A 425 16.82 12.35 -35.97
CA LYS A 425 17.01 10.93 -36.32
C LYS A 425 16.90 10.67 -37.83
N LYS A 426 16.31 11.58 -38.60
CA LYS A 426 16.19 11.50 -40.07
C LYS A 426 17.32 12.30 -40.71
N LYS A 427 18.21 11.64 -41.46
CA LYS A 427 19.15 12.38 -42.32
C LYS A 427 18.35 13.20 -43.35
N GLN A 428 18.67 14.49 -43.46
CA GLN A 428 18.20 15.43 -44.49
C GLN A 428 16.74 15.94 -44.36
N ASN A 429 16.38 16.59 -43.24
CA ASN A 429 15.24 17.51 -43.26
C ASN A 429 15.59 18.78 -44.05
N LYS A 430 15.00 18.89 -45.25
CA LYS A 430 15.21 20.00 -46.18
C LYS A 430 14.79 21.35 -45.62
N ASP A 431 13.83 21.41 -44.70
CA ASP A 431 13.37 22.68 -44.13
C ASP A 431 14.45 23.30 -43.23
N ILE A 432 15.14 22.48 -42.43
CA ILE A 432 16.25 22.92 -41.59
C ILE A 432 17.45 23.30 -42.46
N GLU A 433 17.80 22.48 -43.45
CA GLU A 433 18.89 22.77 -44.39
C GLU A 433 18.66 24.08 -45.17
N ASN A 434 17.45 24.29 -45.69
CA ASN A 434 17.09 25.53 -46.40
C ASN A 434 17.13 26.75 -45.46
N ALA A 435 16.69 26.59 -44.20
CA ALA A 435 16.77 27.66 -43.21
C ALA A 435 18.22 28.04 -42.87
N ILE A 436 19.13 27.07 -42.74
CA ILE A 436 20.57 27.30 -42.51
C ILE A 436 21.15 28.09 -43.70
N ARG A 437 20.97 27.58 -44.93
CA ARG A 437 21.48 28.23 -46.16
C ARG A 437 20.96 29.66 -46.32
N MET A 438 19.70 29.91 -45.99
CA MET A 438 19.11 31.26 -46.02
C MET A 438 19.72 32.17 -44.95
N ALA A 439 19.86 31.69 -43.70
CA ALA A 439 20.48 32.44 -42.62
C ALA A 439 21.94 32.82 -42.94
N GLU A 440 22.74 31.89 -43.44
CA GLU A 440 24.10 32.18 -43.89
C GLU A 440 24.15 33.21 -45.02
N PHE A 441 23.30 33.08 -46.04
CA PHE A 441 23.26 34.00 -47.17
C PHE A 441 22.89 35.42 -46.71
N MET A 442 21.85 35.54 -45.89
CA MET A 442 21.42 36.83 -45.33
C MET A 442 22.46 37.43 -44.38
N GLY A 443 23.17 36.60 -43.60
CA GLY A 443 24.28 37.02 -42.75
C GLY A 443 25.47 37.56 -43.56
N ARG A 444 25.89 36.86 -44.63
CA ARG A 444 26.93 37.36 -45.56
C ARG A 444 26.53 38.67 -46.22
N LYS A 445 25.27 38.79 -46.65
CA LYS A 445 24.73 40.01 -47.24
C LYS A 445 24.75 41.18 -46.25
N GLN A 446 24.26 40.98 -45.02
CA GLN A 446 24.28 42.01 -43.98
C GLN A 446 25.72 42.44 -43.63
N ALA A 447 26.66 41.50 -43.54
CA ALA A 447 28.06 41.83 -43.28
C ALA A 447 28.67 42.68 -44.40
N ALA A 448 28.38 42.38 -45.67
CA ALA A 448 28.81 43.18 -46.81
C ALA A 448 28.17 44.59 -46.80
N GLU A 449 26.88 44.69 -46.51
CA GLU A 449 26.15 45.97 -46.37
C GLU A 449 26.60 46.81 -45.17
N THR A 450 27.23 46.22 -44.14
CA THR A 450 27.77 46.93 -42.97
C THR A 450 29.26 47.26 -43.12
N SER A 451 29.92 46.72 -44.15
CA SER A 451 31.35 46.93 -44.45
C SER A 451 31.60 47.88 -45.62
N ALA A 452 30.53 48.45 -46.19
CA ALA A 452 30.51 49.37 -47.33
C ALA A 452 29.93 50.73 -46.91
#